data_AF-A0A358PC04-F1
#
_entry.id   AF-A0A358PC04-F1
#
_cell.length_a   1.000
_cell.length_b   1.000
_cell.length_c   1.000
_cell.angle_alpha   90.00
_cell.angle_beta   90.00
_cell.angle_gamma   90.00
#
_symmetry.space_group_name_H-M   'P 1'
#
loop_
_entity.id
_entity.type
_entity.pdbx_description
1 polymer ?
#
loop_
_entity_poly.entity_id
_entity_poly.type
_entity_poly.pdbx_seq_one_letter_code
_entity_poly.pdbx_strand_id
1 'polypeptide(L)' 'MTSIDQIDSIDRRLCVAPMMDWTDRHCRVFHRHLVPDALLFTEMVTAEAVIHGDLDRLLG' A
#
# COMPACT_ATOMS: atom_id res chain seq x y z
N MET A 1 -7.41 -8.65 33.72
CA MET A 1 -6.03 -8.17 33.51
C MET A 1 -5.41 -8.97 32.36
N THR A 2 -5.86 -8.72 31.13
CA THR A 2 -5.26 -9.19 29.86
C THR A 2 -6.05 -8.55 28.72
N SER A 3 -5.80 -7.28 28.39
CA SER A 3 -6.39 -6.61 27.21
C SER A 3 -5.58 -5.36 26.86
N ILE A 4 -4.37 -5.53 26.31
CA ILE A 4 -3.63 -4.41 25.66
C ILE A 4 -2.96 -4.83 24.33
N ASP A 5 -2.82 -6.13 24.00
CA ASP A 5 -2.03 -6.55 22.82
C ASP A 5 -2.85 -7.15 21.66
N GLN A 6 -3.99 -6.57 21.30
CA GLN A 6 -4.64 -6.89 20.02
C GLN A 6 -4.43 -5.73 19.03
N ILE A 7 -3.18 -5.48 18.65
CA ILE A 7 -2.88 -4.78 17.40
C ILE A 7 -3.08 -5.83 16.31
N ASP A 8 -4.14 -5.68 15.52
CA ASP A 8 -4.41 -6.52 14.35
C ASP A 8 -3.14 -6.57 13.48
N SER A 9 -2.47 -7.73 13.47
CA SER A 9 -1.18 -7.85 12.82
C SER A 9 -1.38 -7.88 11.31
N ILE A 10 -0.84 -6.89 10.58
CA ILE A 10 -0.87 -6.89 9.11
C ILE A 10 -0.29 -8.20 8.58
N ASP A 11 -1.09 -8.95 7.83
CA ASP A 11 -0.65 -10.18 7.16
C ASP A 11 0.38 -9.85 6.06
N ARG A 12 1.56 -10.46 6.17
CA ARG A 12 2.70 -10.24 5.27
C ARG A 12 3.08 -11.49 4.48
N ARG A 13 2.26 -12.54 4.52
CA ARG A 13 2.54 -13.80 3.81
C ARG A 13 2.54 -13.63 2.29
N LEU A 14 1.73 -12.70 1.79
CA LEU A 14 1.65 -12.37 0.37
C LEU A 14 1.57 -10.86 0.19
N CYS A 15 2.45 -10.32 -0.67
CA CYS A 15 2.48 -8.92 -1.01
C CYS A 15 2.72 -8.69 -2.51
N VAL A 16 2.27 -7.53 -3.00
CA VAL A 16 2.52 -7.07 -4.38
C VAL A 16 3.58 -5.98 -4.34
N ALA A 17 4.69 -6.19 -5.05
CA ALA A 17 5.81 -5.25 -5.09
C ALA A 17 5.41 -3.87 -5.64
N PRO A 18 6.00 -2.77 -5.13
CA PRO A 18 5.82 -1.44 -5.72
C PRO A 18 6.50 -1.39 -7.09
N MET A 19 5.75 -1.00 -8.12
CA MET A 19 6.22 -0.94 -9.50
C MET A 19 5.69 0.33 -10.16
N MET A 20 6.60 1.18 -10.65
CA MET A 20 6.24 2.38 -11.41
C MET A 20 5.38 2.03 -12.63
N ASP A 21 4.39 2.86 -12.92
CA ASP A 21 3.43 2.73 -14.02
C ASP A 21 2.57 1.46 -13.98
N TRP A 22 2.69 0.63 -12.93
CA TRP A 22 2.00 -0.64 -12.83
C TRP A 22 1.16 -0.75 -11.57
N THR A 23 1.70 -0.44 -10.39
CA THR A 23 0.93 -0.51 -9.13
C THR A 23 0.09 0.74 -8.88
N ASP A 24 -0.57 1.23 -9.94
CA ASP A 24 -1.50 2.35 -9.87
C ASP A 24 -2.81 1.97 -9.15
N ARG A 25 -3.72 2.93 -8.98
CA ARG A 25 -5.00 2.75 -8.29
C ARG A 25 -5.87 1.64 -8.92
N HIS A 26 -5.97 1.58 -10.24
CA HIS A 26 -6.75 0.59 -10.98
C HIS A 26 -6.16 -0.82 -10.84
N CYS A 27 -4.84 -0.94 -10.95
CA CYS A 27 -4.16 -2.21 -10.77
C CYS A 27 -4.34 -2.76 -9.34
N ARG A 28 -4.26 -1.89 -8.32
CA ARG A 28 -4.53 -2.30 -6.93
C ARG A 28 -5.98 -2.73 -6.72
N VAL A 29 -6.96 -2.08 -7.35
CA VAL A 29 -8.38 -2.50 -7.30
C VAL A 29 -8.54 -3.90 -7.93
N PHE A 30 -7.91 -4.13 -9.08
CA PHE A 30 -7.92 -5.45 -9.72
C PHE A 30 -7.30 -6.52 -8.80
N HIS A 31 -6.11 -6.27 -8.23
CA HIS A 31 -5.50 -7.19 -7.27
C HIS A 31 -6.38 -7.43 -6.04
N ARG A 32 -7.12 -6.42 -5.57
CA ARG A 32 -8.04 -6.57 -4.43
C ARG A 32 -9.22 -7.49 -4.73
N HIS A 33 -9.68 -7.54 -5.99
CA HIS A 33 -10.71 -8.49 -6.42
C HIS A 33 -10.17 -9.92 -6.56
N LEU A 34 -8.89 -10.08 -6.92
CA LEU A 34 -8.27 -11.40 -7.06
C LEU A 34 -7.85 -11.99 -5.70
N VAL A 35 -7.20 -11.17 -4.87
CA VAL A 35 -6.65 -11.58 -3.58
C VAL A 35 -6.93 -10.48 -2.54
N PRO A 36 -8.07 -10.53 -1.84
CA PRO A 36 -8.50 -9.49 -0.91
C PRO A 36 -7.53 -9.23 0.25
N ASP A 37 -6.86 -10.28 0.72
CA ASP A 37 -5.99 -10.25 1.91
C ASP A 37 -4.52 -9.95 1.59
N ALA A 38 -4.16 -9.80 0.30
CA ALA A 38 -2.79 -9.47 -0.08
C ALA A 38 -2.42 -8.05 0.38
N LEU A 39 -1.19 -7.89 0.85
CA LEU A 39 -0.61 -6.58 1.16
C LEU A 39 -0.20 -5.88 -0.15
N LEU A 40 -0.81 -4.73 -0.44
CA LEU A 40 -0.55 -3.97 -1.66
C LEU A 40 0.27 -2.72 -1.34
N PHE A 41 1.35 -2.50 -2.09
CA PHE A 41 2.10 -1.26 -2.07
C PHE A 41 1.66 -0.34 -3.21
N THR A 42 1.79 0.97 -3.01
CA THR A 42 1.63 1.98 -4.07
C THR A 42 2.84 1.97 -5.00
N GLU A 43 2.77 2.75 -6.07
CA GLU A 43 3.95 3.08 -6.86
C GLU A 43 5.05 3.70 -5.99
N MET A 44 6.29 3.56 -6.43
CA MET A 44 7.44 4.14 -5.74
C MET A 44 7.39 5.67 -5.83
N VAL A 45 7.24 6.35 -4.69
CA VAL A 45 7.34 7.81 -4.62
C VAL A 45 8.68 8.19 -4.00
N THR A 46 9.43 9.08 -4.66
CA THR A 46 10.73 9.53 -4.16
C THR A 46 10.57 10.45 -2.96
N ALA A 47 11.50 10.37 -2.00
CA ALA A 47 11.43 11.18 -0.78
C ALA A 47 11.39 12.70 -1.07
N GLU A 48 12.16 13.17 -2.06
CA GLU A 48 12.15 14.59 -2.44
C GLU A 48 10.79 15.05 -2.99
N ALA A 49 10.10 14.19 -3.75
CA ALA A 49 8.77 14.48 -4.25
C ALA A 49 7.73 14.51 -3.11
N VAL A 50 7.89 13.67 -2.09
CA VAL A 50 7.05 13.73 -0.88
C VAL A 50 7.28 15.04 -0.11
N ILE A 51 8.52 15.51 0.00
CA ILE A 51 8.85 16.71 0.80
C ILE A 51 8.44 18.00 0.09
N HIS A 52 8.65 18.09 -1.22
CA HIS A 52 8.50 19.35 -1.98
C HIS A 52 7.35 19.34 -2.99
N GLY A 53 6.74 18.19 -3.24
CA GLY A 53 5.67 18.01 -4.20
C GLY A 53 4.27 18.07 -3.57
N ASP A 54 3.28 17.81 -4.41
CA ASP A 54 1.88 17.76 -4.01
C ASP A 54 1.54 16.38 -3.42
N LEU A 55 1.40 16.31 -2.10
CA LEU A 55 1.12 15.06 -1.36
C LEU A 55 -0.20 14.42 -1.76
N ASP A 56 -1.25 15.20 -2.02
CA ASP A 56 -2.57 14.67 -2.36
C ASP A 56 -2.54 13.98 -3.72
N ARG A 57 -1.73 14.50 -4.64
CA ARG A 57 -1.49 13.85 -5.93
C ARG A 57 -0.62 12.59 -5.79
N LEU A 58 0.37 12.60 -4.90
CA LEU A 58 1.36 11.52 -4.80
C LEU A 58 0.92 10.35 -3.91
N LEU A 59 0.10 10.59 -2.90
CA LEU A 59 -0.31 9.60 -1.89
C LEU A 59 -1.82 9.35 -1.81
N GLY A 60 -2.63 10.09 -2.58
CA GLY A 60 -4.10 10.09 -2.53
C GLY A 60 -4.84 8.83 -2.96
#